data_AF-A0A9D1N4G4-F1
#
_entry.id   AF-A0A9D1N4G4-F1
#
_cell.length_a   1.000
_cell.length_b   1.000
_cell.length_c   1.000
_cell.angle_alpha   90.00
_cell.angle_beta   90.00
_cell.angle_gamma   90.00
#
_symmetry.space_group_name_H-M   'P 1'
#
loop_
_entity.id
_entity.type
_entity.pdbx_description
1 polymer ?
#
loop_
_entity_poly.entity_id
_entity_poly.type
_entity_poly.pdbx_seq_one_letter_code
_entity_poly.pdbx_strand_id
1 'polypeptide(L)'
;MDIKIKGIDREILTRALEQARRGRLFILDRMMETLDQPRAELSPYAPRILTFTIHPDKIRDVIGSGGKTINKIIADTGVKIDIEDDGTVYIASPDAAAAAEAKRIIDGIVKDIEVGDVYLGTVVSIQKFGAFVNLTPGKDGLLHISRLANKRVEKVEDVVQLGDQILVRVIDIDKQGKISLTRKDLLPPEQEK
;
A
#
# COMPACT_ATOMS: atom_id res chain seq x y z
N MET A 1 27.94 -3.71 37.43
CA MET A 1 28.89 -4.61 38.12
C MET A 1 28.45 -4.70 39.57
N ASP A 2 28.26 -5.90 40.09
CA ASP A 2 27.95 -6.11 41.50
C ASP A 2 29.26 -6.09 42.30
N ILE A 3 29.50 -5.05 43.10
CA ILE A 3 30.76 -4.82 43.82
C ILE A 3 30.47 -4.93 45.32
N LYS A 4 30.99 -5.99 45.95
CA LYS A 4 30.75 -6.30 47.37
C LYS A 4 31.69 -5.60 48.36
N ILE A 5 32.70 -4.87 47.87
CA ILE A 5 33.77 -4.29 48.69
C ILE A 5 34.01 -2.84 48.27
N LYS A 6 34.19 -1.94 49.24
CA LYS A 6 34.52 -0.53 48.98
C LYS A 6 36.02 -0.38 48.70
N GLY A 7 36.39 0.30 47.60
CA GLY A 7 37.78 0.61 47.28
C GLY A 7 38.37 -0.15 46.08
N ILE A 8 37.63 -0.26 44.97
CA ILE A 8 38.23 -0.73 43.71
C ILE A 8 38.90 0.45 43.02
N ASP A 9 40.22 0.36 42.86
CA ASP A 9 40.99 1.34 42.10
C ASP A 9 40.71 1.27 40.60
N ARG A 10 40.79 2.43 39.94
CA ARG A 10 40.55 2.57 38.49
C ARG A 10 41.45 1.65 37.66
N GLU A 11 42.66 1.38 38.13
CA GLU A 11 43.59 0.46 37.46
C GLU A 11 43.10 -0.99 37.46
N ILE A 12 42.54 -1.46 38.59
CA ILE A 12 41.97 -2.80 38.72
C ILE A 12 40.77 -2.94 37.79
N LEU A 13 39.90 -1.93 37.77
CA LEU A 13 38.75 -1.85 36.87
C LEU A 13 39.17 -1.89 35.39
N THR A 14 40.23 -1.15 35.03
CA THR A 14 40.74 -1.08 33.65
C THR A 14 41.31 -2.43 33.22
N ARG A 15 42.09 -3.09 34.07
CA ARG A 15 42.62 -4.44 33.80
C ARG A 15 41.50 -5.48 33.67
N ALA A 16 40.52 -5.43 34.57
CA ALA A 16 39.36 -6.33 34.54
C ALA A 16 38.53 -6.13 33.27
N LEU A 17 38.30 -4.89 32.84
CA LEU A 17 37.58 -4.59 31.60
C LEU A 17 38.37 -5.00 30.35
N GLU A 18 39.70 -4.84 30.32
CA GLU A 18 40.51 -5.31 29.20
C GLU A 18 40.54 -6.83 29.11
N GLN A 19 40.63 -7.53 30.25
CA GLN A 19 40.48 -8.98 30.30
C GLN A 19 39.09 -9.41 29.83
N ALA A 20 38.03 -8.73 30.28
CA ALA A 20 36.66 -9.00 29.83
C ALA A 20 36.48 -8.72 28.33
N ARG A 21 37.11 -7.68 27.78
CA ARG A 21 37.09 -7.36 26.35
C ARG A 21 37.73 -8.48 25.53
N ARG A 22 38.90 -8.96 25.94
CA ARG A 22 39.59 -10.10 25.28
C ARG A 22 38.74 -11.37 25.34
N GLY A 23 38.18 -11.68 26.51
CA GLY A 23 37.27 -12.81 26.66
C GLY A 23 36.03 -12.69 25.78
N ARG A 24 35.42 -11.50 25.70
CA ARG A 24 34.27 -11.23 24.82
C ARG A 24 34.62 -11.43 23.36
N LEU A 25 35.76 -10.92 22.90
CA LEU A 25 36.21 -11.08 21.52
C LEU A 25 36.42 -12.56 21.18
N PHE A 26 37.08 -13.31 22.06
CA PHE A 26 37.25 -14.75 21.88
C PHE A 26 35.91 -15.51 21.76
N ILE A 27 34.92 -15.15 22.58
CA ILE A 27 33.57 -15.74 22.50
C ILE A 27 32.88 -15.34 21.18
N LEU A 28 32.97 -14.07 20.78
CA LEU A 28 32.38 -13.57 19.54
C LEU A 28 33.01 -14.24 18.31
N ASP A 29 34.34 -14.44 18.31
CA ASP A 29 35.04 -15.14 17.23
C ASP A 29 34.49 -16.57 17.08
N ARG A 30 34.30 -17.28 18.20
CA ARG A 30 33.73 -18.64 18.18
C ARG A 30 32.26 -18.66 17.75
N MET A 31 31.49 -17.61 18.07
CA MET A 31 30.13 -17.44 17.58
C MET A 31 30.10 -17.20 16.06
N MET A 32 31.02 -16.37 15.54
CA MET A 32 31.13 -16.08 14.11
C MET A 32 31.55 -17.29 13.28
N GLU A 33 32.31 -18.24 13.85
CA GLU A 33 32.57 -19.52 13.18
C GLU A 33 31.30 -20.34 12.90
N THR A 34 30.24 -20.12 13.68
CA THR A 34 28.97 -20.86 13.54
C THR A 34 27.95 -20.10 12.70
N LEU A 35 27.86 -18.78 12.88
CA LEU A 35 26.96 -17.90 12.14
C LEU A 35 27.59 -16.52 12.04
N ASP A 36 28.21 -16.23 10.90
CA ASP A 36 28.90 -14.97 10.63
C ASP A 36 27.93 -13.82 10.31
N GLN A 37 26.80 -14.15 9.67
CA GLN A 37 25.82 -13.18 9.21
C GLN A 37 24.39 -13.61 9.55
N PRO A 38 23.46 -12.64 9.73
CA PRO A 38 22.04 -12.94 9.81
C PRO A 38 21.59 -13.75 8.59
N ARG A 39 20.71 -14.74 8.81
CA ARG A 39 20.18 -15.55 7.72
C ARG A 39 19.39 -14.66 6.75
N ALA A 40 19.66 -14.80 5.46
CA ALA A 40 18.98 -14.02 4.41
C ALA A 40 17.48 -14.32 4.35
N GLU A 41 17.09 -15.56 4.66
CA GLU A 41 15.68 -15.97 4.67
C GLU A 41 15.25 -16.44 6.06
N LEU A 42 14.07 -15.97 6.46
CA LEU A 42 13.41 -16.41 7.68
C LEU A 42 12.94 -17.87 7.51
N SER A 43 12.94 -18.63 8.61
CA SER A 43 12.47 -20.01 8.65
C SER A 43 11.09 -20.17 8.00
N PRO A 44 10.82 -21.26 7.24
CA PRO A 44 9.53 -21.48 6.60
C PRO A 44 8.33 -21.54 7.57
N TYR A 45 8.59 -21.89 8.83
CA TYR A 45 7.58 -22.00 9.87
C TYR A 45 7.50 -20.77 10.77
N ALA A 46 8.45 -19.84 10.63
CA ALA A 46 8.41 -18.60 11.39
C ALA A 46 7.44 -17.64 10.70
N PRO A 47 6.53 -16.99 11.45
CA PRO A 47 5.63 -16.00 10.88
C PRO A 47 6.47 -14.88 10.26
N ARG A 48 6.27 -14.66 8.97
CA ARG A 48 6.87 -13.54 8.25
C ARG A 48 6.02 -12.32 8.54
N ILE A 49 6.68 -11.24 8.93
CA ILE A 49 6.06 -9.94 9.12
C ILE A 49 6.39 -9.12 7.87
N LEU A 50 5.35 -8.78 7.10
CA LEU A 50 5.46 -7.81 6.03
C LEU A 50 5.04 -6.45 6.58
N THR A 51 5.92 -5.47 6.43
CA THR A 51 5.65 -4.08 6.82
C THR A 51 5.56 -3.22 5.57
N PHE A 52 4.52 -2.39 5.48
CA PHE A 52 4.37 -1.37 4.46
C PHE A 52 3.64 -0.16 5.04
N THR A 53 3.81 0.99 4.39
CA THR A 53 3.23 2.26 4.85
C THR A 53 2.10 2.67 3.93
N ILE A 54 0.99 3.11 4.52
CA ILE A 54 -0.18 3.67 3.83
C ILE A 54 -0.41 5.11 4.28
N HIS A 55 -1.13 5.90 3.48
CA HIS A 55 -1.49 7.26 3.88
C HIS A 55 -2.49 7.22 5.06
N PRO A 56 -2.30 8.07 6.10
CA PRO A 56 -3.14 8.09 7.30
C PRO A 56 -4.63 8.26 7.02
N ASP A 57 -4.98 9.04 6.00
CA ASP A 57 -6.36 9.32 5.62
C ASP A 57 -7.13 8.06 5.20
N LYS A 58 -6.42 7.04 4.71
CA LYS A 58 -7.00 5.76 4.23
C LYS A 58 -7.06 4.68 5.31
N ILE A 59 -6.50 4.92 6.49
CA ILE A 59 -6.59 3.96 7.61
C ILE A 59 -8.06 3.65 7.91
N ARG A 60 -8.92 4.67 7.88
CA ARG A 60 -10.37 4.51 8.08
C ARG A 60 -11.03 3.60 7.04
N ASP A 61 -10.61 3.68 5.79
CA ASP A 61 -11.16 2.87 4.70
C ASP A 61 -10.71 1.41 4.80
N VAL A 62 -9.44 1.18 5.19
CA VAL A 62 -8.89 -0.16 5.41
C VAL A 62 -9.54 -0.84 6.60
N ILE A 63 -9.70 -0.14 7.74
CA ILE A 63 -10.41 -0.68 8.92
C ILE A 63 -11.91 -0.89 8.60
N GLY A 64 -12.50 0.04 7.85
CA GLY A 64 -13.94 0.10 7.60
C GLY A 64 -14.74 0.49 8.83
N SER A 65 -16.08 0.45 8.73
CA SER A 65 -16.96 0.79 9.86
C SER A 65 -16.83 -0.21 11.02
N GLY A 66 -16.06 0.16 12.05
CA GLY A 66 -15.84 -0.64 13.25
C GLY A 66 -15.01 -1.92 13.03
N GLY A 67 -14.07 -1.91 12.07
CA GLY A 67 -13.18 -3.05 11.82
C GLY A 67 -13.78 -4.16 10.95
N LYS A 68 -14.95 -3.94 10.34
CA LYS A 68 -15.61 -4.96 9.51
C LYS A 68 -14.78 -5.40 8.30
N THR A 69 -14.05 -4.47 7.68
CA THR A 69 -13.25 -4.77 6.48
C THR A 69 -12.01 -5.58 6.87
N ILE A 70 -11.28 -5.14 7.90
CA ILE A 70 -10.13 -5.89 8.44
C ILE A 70 -10.54 -7.27 8.92
N ASN A 71 -11.65 -7.40 9.66
CA ASN A 71 -12.11 -8.69 10.16
C ASN A 71 -12.49 -9.65 9.03
N LYS A 72 -13.04 -9.15 7.91
CA LYS A 72 -13.27 -9.98 6.71
C LYS A 72 -11.96 -10.43 6.09
N ILE A 73 -10.99 -9.53 5.92
CA ILE A 73 -9.68 -9.87 5.34
C ILE A 73 -8.96 -10.91 6.21
N ILE A 74 -8.98 -10.74 7.53
CA ILE A 74 -8.43 -11.70 8.50
C ILE A 74 -9.15 -13.05 8.41
N ALA A 75 -10.48 -13.05 8.27
CA ALA A 75 -11.26 -14.28 8.14
C ALA A 75 -10.98 -15.03 6.82
N ASP A 76 -10.80 -14.30 5.72
CA ASP A 76 -10.59 -14.86 4.40
C ASP A 76 -9.15 -15.37 4.21
N THR A 77 -8.16 -14.63 4.73
CA THR A 77 -6.73 -14.94 4.52
C THR A 77 -6.05 -15.62 5.73
N GLY A 78 -6.68 -15.60 6.91
CA GLY A 78 -6.12 -16.19 8.14
C GLY A 78 -4.89 -15.47 8.69
N VAL A 79 -4.57 -14.28 8.18
CA VAL A 79 -3.40 -13.48 8.59
C VAL A 79 -3.72 -12.57 9.76
N LYS A 80 -2.72 -12.18 10.54
CA LYS A 80 -2.86 -11.12 11.56
C LYS A 80 -2.43 -9.79 10.95
N ILE A 81 -3.31 -8.81 10.98
CA ILE A 81 -3.06 -7.46 10.48
C ILE A 81 -3.08 -6.52 11.68
N ASP A 82 -2.02 -5.72 11.83
CA ASP A 82 -1.95 -4.62 12.78
C ASP A 82 -1.71 -3.32 12.01
N ILE A 83 -2.36 -2.24 12.43
CA ILE A 83 -2.24 -0.93 11.78
C ILE A 83 -1.95 0.09 12.87
N GLU A 84 -0.83 0.78 12.72
CA GLU A 84 -0.46 1.91 13.58
C GLU A 84 -1.06 3.23 13.07
N ASP A 85 -1.21 4.18 13.98
CA ASP A 85 -1.81 5.50 13.72
C ASP A 85 -0.97 6.35 12.73
N ASP A 86 0.30 6.00 12.54
CA ASP A 86 1.21 6.60 11.57
C ASP A 86 0.99 6.11 10.12
N GLY A 87 0.15 5.09 9.94
CA GLY A 87 -0.10 4.43 8.66
C GLY A 87 0.81 3.24 8.39
N THR A 88 1.58 2.77 9.37
CA THR A 88 2.37 1.54 9.22
C THR A 88 1.48 0.32 9.42
N VAL A 89 1.43 -0.56 8.42
CA VAL A 89 0.65 -1.81 8.44
C VAL A 89 1.60 -3.00 8.57
N TYR A 90 1.34 -3.85 9.55
CA TYR A 90 2.05 -5.09 9.78
C TYR A 90 1.14 -6.27 9.44
N ILE A 91 1.56 -7.11 8.49
CA ILE A 91 0.90 -8.38 8.18
C ILE A 91 1.79 -9.50 8.68
N ALA A 92 1.35 -10.20 9.72
CA ALA A 92 2.00 -11.38 10.24
C ALA A 92 1.26 -12.64 9.75
N SER A 93 1.98 -13.50 9.02
CA SER A 93 1.45 -14.77 8.51
C SER A 93 2.51 -15.87 8.54
N PRO A 94 2.16 -17.12 8.87
CA PRO A 94 3.05 -18.27 8.67
C PRO A 94 3.23 -18.61 7.18
N ASP A 95 2.29 -18.22 6.31
CA ASP A 95 2.35 -18.47 4.88
C ASP A 95 2.60 -17.16 4.09
N ALA A 96 3.62 -17.20 3.24
CA ALA A 96 3.98 -16.09 2.35
C ALA A 96 2.92 -15.82 1.28
N ALA A 97 2.18 -16.85 0.84
CA ALA A 97 1.13 -16.70 -0.17
C ALA A 97 -0.07 -15.93 0.41
N ALA A 98 -0.55 -16.33 1.59
CA ALA A 98 -1.63 -15.64 2.31
C ALA A 98 -1.26 -14.18 2.65
N ALA A 99 0.00 -13.93 3.04
CA ALA A 99 0.49 -12.58 3.29
C ALA A 99 0.48 -11.71 2.02
N ALA A 100 0.85 -12.29 0.87
CA ALA A 100 0.82 -11.61 -0.42
C ALA A 100 -0.60 -11.33 -0.90
N GLU A 101 -1.56 -12.24 -0.68
CA GLU A 101 -2.97 -12.00 -0.98
C GLU A 101 -3.56 -10.89 -0.11
N ALA A 102 -3.32 -10.92 1.20
CA ALA A 102 -3.75 -9.86 2.11
C ALA A 102 -3.16 -8.51 1.70
N LYS A 103 -1.88 -8.47 1.34
CA LYS A 103 -1.24 -7.26 0.79
C LYS A 103 -1.93 -6.79 -0.49
N ARG A 104 -2.24 -7.68 -1.44
CA ARG A 104 -2.94 -7.31 -2.69
C ARG A 104 -4.32 -6.72 -2.43
N ILE A 105 -5.06 -7.27 -1.46
CA ILE A 105 -6.39 -6.77 -1.09
C ILE A 105 -6.26 -5.36 -0.48
N ILE A 106 -5.31 -5.17 0.43
CA ILE A 106 -5.07 -3.86 1.06
C ILE A 106 -4.57 -2.85 0.02
N ASP A 107 -3.62 -3.22 -0.82
CA ASP A 107 -3.14 -2.38 -1.93
C ASP A 107 -4.30 -2.00 -2.86
N GLY A 108 -5.25 -2.91 -3.15
CA GLY A 108 -6.43 -2.60 -3.96
C GLY A 108 -7.38 -1.58 -3.32
N ILE A 109 -7.53 -1.60 -2.00
CA ILE A 109 -8.33 -0.62 -1.24
C ILE A 109 -7.59 0.73 -1.16
N VAL A 110 -6.28 0.66 -0.96
CA VAL A 110 -5.41 1.81 -0.75
C VAL A 110 -5.00 2.48 -2.06
N LYS A 111 -5.04 1.80 -3.21
CA LYS A 111 -4.60 2.38 -4.48
C LYS A 111 -5.44 3.63 -4.78
N ASP A 112 -4.80 4.78 -4.63
CA ASP A 112 -5.43 6.02 -5.06
C ASP A 112 -5.53 6.02 -6.56
N ILE A 113 -6.56 6.70 -7.03
CA ILE A 113 -6.65 7.11 -8.42
C ILE A 113 -5.53 8.12 -8.60
N GLU A 114 -4.47 7.75 -9.32
CA GLU A 114 -3.40 8.67 -9.67
C GLU A 114 -3.70 9.37 -11.00
N VAL A 115 -3.22 10.60 -11.14
CA VAL A 115 -3.29 11.33 -12.41
C VAL A 115 -2.49 10.58 -13.46
N GLY A 116 -3.15 10.15 -14.52
CA GLY A 116 -2.57 9.36 -15.61
C GLY A 116 -2.98 7.89 -15.63
N ASP A 117 -3.53 7.36 -14.53
CA ASP A 117 -4.00 5.97 -14.50
C ASP A 117 -5.27 5.79 -15.35
N VAL A 118 -5.33 4.62 -15.99
CA VAL A 118 -6.43 4.20 -16.87
C VAL A 118 -7.30 3.23 -16.10
N TYR A 119 -8.57 3.58 -15.93
CA TYR A 119 -9.55 2.76 -15.24
C TYR A 119 -10.67 2.37 -16.19
N LEU A 120 -11.24 1.20 -15.96
CA LEU A 120 -12.47 0.77 -16.59
C LEU A 120 -13.62 1.12 -15.64
N GLY A 121 -14.37 2.16 -15.98
CA GLY A 121 -15.41 2.71 -15.12
C GLY A 121 -16.80 2.58 -15.72
N THR A 122 -17.81 2.48 -14.86
CA THR A 122 -19.22 2.36 -15.29
C THR A 122 -19.91 3.71 -15.26
N VAL A 123 -20.65 4.07 -16.31
CA VAL A 123 -21.40 5.33 -16.36
C VAL A 123 -22.61 5.26 -15.42
N VAL A 124 -22.63 6.10 -14.38
CA VAL A 124 -23.71 6.12 -13.36
C VAL A 124 -24.76 7.19 -13.65
N SER A 125 -24.34 8.33 -14.23
CA SER A 125 -25.25 9.43 -14.54
C SER A 125 -24.77 10.22 -15.73
N ILE A 126 -25.70 10.70 -16.57
CA ILE A 126 -25.41 11.52 -17.74
C ILE A 126 -26.08 12.87 -17.56
N GLN A 127 -25.33 13.95 -17.78
CA GLN A 127 -25.81 15.32 -17.76
C GLN A 127 -25.45 16.03 -19.08
N LYS A 128 -26.07 17.18 -19.34
CA LYS A 128 -25.90 17.93 -20.61
C LYS A 128 -24.45 18.39 -20.87
N PHE A 129 -23.63 18.51 -19.83
CA PHE A 129 -22.24 18.96 -19.93
C PHE A 129 -21.20 17.84 -19.75
N GLY A 130 -21.62 16.61 -19.41
CA GLY A 130 -20.71 15.50 -19.18
C GLY A 130 -21.38 14.25 -18.60
N ALA A 131 -20.60 13.19 -18.45
CA ALA A 131 -21.02 11.93 -17.84
C ALA A 131 -20.24 11.66 -16.55
N PHE A 132 -20.92 11.15 -15.53
CA PHE A 132 -20.31 10.67 -14.30
C PHE A 132 -20.00 9.19 -14.42
N VAL A 133 -18.73 8.86 -14.22
CA VAL A 133 -18.19 7.51 -14.34
C VAL A 133 -17.68 7.08 -12.98
N ASN A 134 -18.16 5.95 -12.49
CA ASN A 134 -17.68 5.37 -11.24
C ASN A 134 -16.41 4.56 -11.51
N LEU A 135 -15.32 4.92 -10.82
CA LEU A 135 -13.99 4.34 -10.99
C LEU A 135 -13.73 3.30 -9.89
N THR A 136 -14.05 3.66 -8.66
CA THR A 136 -13.96 2.84 -7.45
C THR A 136 -15.13 3.13 -6.51
N PRO A 137 -15.44 2.24 -5.54
CA PRO A 137 -16.53 2.45 -4.60
C PRO A 137 -16.37 3.79 -3.84
N GLY A 138 -17.29 4.73 -4.06
CA GLY A 138 -17.27 6.05 -3.42
C GLY A 138 -16.45 7.14 -4.12
N LYS A 139 -15.80 6.85 -5.27
CA LYS A 139 -15.08 7.85 -6.08
C LYS A 139 -15.67 7.93 -7.49
N ASP A 140 -16.33 9.06 -7.76
CA ASP A 140 -16.92 9.37 -9.06
C ASP A 140 -16.05 10.39 -9.82
N GLY A 141 -15.83 10.12 -11.10
CA GLY A 141 -15.14 11.03 -12.01
C GLY A 141 -16.10 11.70 -12.99
N LEU A 142 -15.82 12.95 -13.32
CA LEU A 142 -16.54 13.72 -14.31
C LEU A 142 -15.82 13.67 -15.66
N LEU A 143 -16.51 13.15 -16.67
CA LEU A 143 -16.08 13.15 -18.06
C LEU A 143 -16.78 14.30 -18.80
N HIS A 144 -16.06 15.38 -19.07
CA HIS A 144 -16.61 16.54 -19.79
C HIS A 144 -16.87 16.22 -21.27
N ILE A 145 -17.93 16.78 -21.86
CA ILE A 145 -18.32 16.55 -23.28
C ILE A 145 -17.16 16.82 -24.26
N SER A 146 -16.29 17.79 -23.96
CA SER A 146 -15.13 18.14 -24.79
C SER A 146 -13.98 17.12 -24.75
N ARG A 147 -14.01 16.18 -23.80
CA ARG A 147 -12.97 15.15 -23.56
C ARG A 147 -13.45 13.73 -23.86
N LEU A 148 -14.63 13.59 -24.46
CA LEU A 148 -15.31 12.33 -24.76
C LEU A 148 -14.83 11.66 -26.07
N ALA A 149 -14.60 12.43 -27.12
CA ALA A 149 -14.12 11.93 -28.41
C ALA A 149 -13.30 13.01 -29.15
N ASN A 150 -12.46 12.61 -30.11
CA ASN A 150 -11.70 13.54 -30.97
C ASN A 150 -12.60 14.31 -31.96
N LYS A 151 -13.83 13.85 -32.18
CA LYS A 151 -14.84 14.48 -33.04
C LYS A 151 -15.72 15.43 -32.23
N ARG A 152 -16.30 16.46 -32.87
CA ARG A 152 -17.21 17.41 -32.22
C ARG A 152 -18.52 16.68 -31.91
N VAL A 153 -18.74 16.36 -30.64
CA VAL A 153 -19.96 15.67 -30.18
C VAL A 153 -20.98 16.71 -29.72
N GLU A 154 -22.18 16.71 -30.29
CA GLU A 154 -23.26 17.62 -29.88
C GLU A 154 -24.01 17.13 -28.64
N LYS A 155 -24.12 15.81 -28.43
CA LYS A 155 -24.79 15.21 -27.28
C LYS A 155 -23.98 14.07 -26.67
N VAL A 156 -23.92 14.06 -25.34
CA VAL A 156 -23.23 13.00 -24.57
C VAL A 156 -23.89 11.62 -24.79
N GLU A 157 -25.20 11.61 -24.94
CA GLU A 157 -26.04 10.41 -25.15
C GLU A 157 -25.73 9.64 -26.43
N ASP A 158 -25.11 10.30 -27.43
CA ASP A 158 -24.74 9.65 -28.69
C ASP A 158 -23.51 8.74 -28.56
N VAL A 159 -22.74 8.89 -27.47
CA VAL A 159 -21.42 8.24 -27.31
C VAL A 159 -21.34 7.37 -26.05
N VAL A 160 -22.15 7.66 -25.03
CA VAL A 160 -22.18 6.90 -23.78
C VAL A 160 -23.61 6.68 -23.32
N GLN A 161 -23.90 5.48 -22.84
CA GLN A 161 -25.19 5.12 -22.24
C GLN A 161 -25.04 4.89 -20.74
N LEU A 162 -26.15 5.03 -20.01
CA LEU A 162 -26.22 4.66 -18.59
C LEU A 162 -25.87 3.18 -18.41
N GLY A 163 -24.93 2.89 -17.52
CA GLY A 163 -24.46 1.54 -17.24
C GLY A 163 -23.37 1.03 -18.17
N ASP A 164 -22.91 1.81 -19.13
CA ASP A 164 -21.85 1.40 -20.06
C ASP A 164 -20.48 1.40 -19.37
N GLN A 165 -19.63 0.43 -19.73
CA GLN A 165 -18.26 0.30 -19.21
C GLN A 165 -17.28 0.94 -20.18
N ILE A 166 -16.68 2.05 -19.77
CA ILE A 166 -15.76 2.82 -20.60
C ILE A 166 -14.37 2.92 -19.95
N LEU A 167 -13.35 2.80 -20.80
CA LEU A 167 -11.97 3.09 -20.42
C LEU A 167 -11.77 4.60 -20.36
N VAL A 168 -11.35 5.08 -19.19
CA VAL A 168 -11.16 6.50 -18.89
C VAL A 168 -9.82 6.70 -18.20
N ARG A 169 -9.13 7.78 -18.57
CA ARG A 169 -7.87 8.19 -17.95
C ARG A 169 -8.11 9.40 -17.05
N VAL A 170 -7.46 9.42 -15.89
CA VAL A 170 -7.55 10.55 -14.97
C VAL A 170 -6.60 11.65 -15.42
N ILE A 171 -7.11 12.85 -15.67
CA ILE A 171 -6.28 14.02 -16.05
C ILE A 171 -5.88 14.84 -14.84
N ASP A 172 -6.80 15.02 -13.91
CA ASP A 172 -6.58 15.91 -12.77
C ASP A 172 -7.50 15.53 -11.63
N ILE A 173 -7.03 15.76 -10.41
CA ILE A 173 -7.79 15.52 -9.19
C ILE A 173 -7.76 16.82 -8.40
N ASP A 174 -8.91 17.48 -8.34
CA ASP A 174 -9.03 18.75 -7.63
C ASP A 174 -9.00 18.52 -6.11
N LYS A 175 -8.62 19.54 -5.33
CA LYS A 175 -8.50 19.46 -3.85
C LYS A 175 -9.82 19.13 -3.14
N GLN A 176 -10.95 19.25 -3.83
CA GLN A 176 -12.28 18.86 -3.35
C GLN A 176 -12.64 17.39 -3.67
N GLY A 177 -11.71 16.60 -4.22
CA GLY A 177 -11.96 15.20 -4.59
C GLY A 177 -12.70 15.03 -5.92
N LYS A 178 -12.83 16.08 -6.73
CA LYS A 178 -13.43 16.00 -8.06
C LYS A 178 -12.40 15.48 -9.05
N ILE A 179 -12.67 14.31 -9.62
CA ILE A 179 -11.76 13.63 -10.56
C ILE A 179 -12.17 14.01 -11.98
N SER A 180 -11.27 14.65 -12.73
CA SER A 180 -11.49 14.97 -14.14
C SER A 180 -10.99 13.85 -15.03
N LEU A 181 -11.88 13.29 -15.83
CA LEU A 181 -11.59 12.17 -16.72
C LEU A 181 -11.44 12.59 -18.19
N THR A 182 -10.73 11.78 -18.97
CA THR A 182 -10.65 11.89 -20.42
C THR A 182 -10.72 10.53 -21.08
N ARG A 183 -11.33 10.52 -22.27
CA ARG A 183 -11.35 9.37 -23.17
C ARG A 183 -10.55 9.63 -24.46
N LYS A 184 -10.18 10.89 -24.74
CA LYS A 184 -9.47 11.30 -25.97
C LYS A 184 -8.12 10.60 -26.18
N ASP A 185 -7.36 10.41 -25.11
CA ASP A 185 -5.98 9.91 -25.17
C ASP A 185 -5.86 8.38 -25.19
N LEU A 186 -6.99 7.66 -25.11
CA LEU A 186 -7.06 6.20 -25.13
C LEU A 186 -7.56 5.65 -26.47
N LEU A 187 -8.02 6.52 -27.36
CA LEU A 187 -8.34 6.16 -28.73
C LEU A 187 -7.02 6.11 -29.52
N PRO A 188 -6.71 5.01 -30.25
CA PRO A 188 -5.57 5.02 -31.15
C PRO A 188 -5.70 6.20 -32.11
N PRO A 189 -4.59 6.88 -32.48
CA PRO A 189 -4.64 7.86 -33.54
C PRO A 189 -5.23 7.17 -34.77
N GLU A 190 -6.34 7.68 -35.30
CA GLU A 190 -6.85 7.24 -36.60
C GLU A 190 -5.67 7.37 -37.57
N GLN A 191 -5.18 6.24 -38.08
CA GLN A 191 -4.24 6.23 -39.20
C GLN A 191 -4.93 6.96 -40.34
N GLU A 192 -4.40 8.14 -40.72
CA GLU A 192 -4.74 8.80 -41.96
C GLU A 192 -4.53 7.80 -43.11
N LYS A 193 -5.60 7.47 -43.82
CA LYS A 193 -5.56 6.84 -45.13
C LYS A 193 -6.08 7.83 -46.16
#